data_AF-A0A5S3SBT2-F1
#
_entry.id   AF-A0A5S3SBT2-F1
#
_cell.length_a   1.000
_cell.length_b   1.000
_cell.length_c   1.000
_cell.angle_alpha   90.00
_cell.angle_beta   90.00
_cell.angle_gamma   90.00
#
_symmetry.space_group_name_H-M   'P 1'
#
loop_
_entity.id
_entity.type
_entity.pdbx_description
1 polymer ?
#
loop_
_entity_poly.entity_id
_entity_poly.type
_entity_poly.pdbx_seq_one_letter_code
_entity_poly.pdbx_strand_id
1 'polypeptide(L)'
;MAYLSKGDSMKSFYNIHLLKILFISLIIALLSACTEVKKSEPAIYLIPEDYVGSLYIIFNAPNGEPPKYEGDSRIYKIPLSGVLVTQMDANEGWIENSQIQYFYVSDTGERSPISEDSSLKRDSTESGEEIRTMYGGGLGHTVPAYGCDFIYQNFTVGTDSEQTDSKYLFDIREAIKIENIDGKFFDSICPNRKRPSPAIYLIPESYTGTFYIIYNVPKGSPSKYENGVPIFEVPSSGVLITQAKGSDVWEENPPNWHFYYVNNKGDRTPIKKRWHDDIENTPEFLSSTQLTTFHASIEGIILSKNCSVHAQLFAVGQVSDIFDSQFQFDLKEHIDTSFYEKVCANH
;
A
#
# COMPACT_ATOMS: atom_id res chain seq x y z
N MET A 1 8.56 88.13 2.59
CA MET A 1 9.59 87.22 2.06
C MET A 1 9.93 86.19 3.14
N ALA A 2 10.13 84.94 2.74
CA ALA A 2 9.85 83.72 3.51
C ALA A 2 10.50 83.60 4.91
N TYR A 3 9.70 83.17 5.89
CA TYR A 3 10.15 82.54 7.13
C TYR A 3 10.43 81.06 6.84
N LEU A 4 11.68 80.61 7.02
CA LEU A 4 12.05 79.20 6.91
C LEU A 4 11.98 78.52 8.29
N SER A 5 11.16 77.47 8.36
CA SER A 5 10.93 76.58 9.50
C SER A 5 12.19 75.78 9.87
N LYS A 6 12.57 75.80 11.14
CA LYS A 6 13.71 75.06 11.72
C LYS A 6 13.27 73.74 12.39
N GLY A 7 12.19 73.12 11.89
CA GLY A 7 11.50 71.99 12.54
C GLY A 7 11.69 70.59 11.91
N ASP A 8 12.23 70.48 10.69
CA ASP A 8 12.10 69.23 9.90
C ASP A 8 13.30 68.27 9.97
N SER A 9 14.46 68.71 10.44
CA SER A 9 15.67 67.86 10.49
C SER A 9 15.65 66.84 11.65
N MET A 10 15.04 67.18 12.78
CA MET A 10 15.11 66.35 14.00
C MET A 10 14.09 65.19 14.00
N LYS A 11 12.95 65.33 13.30
CA LYS A 11 11.96 64.24 13.13
C LYS A 11 12.43 63.16 12.15
N SER A 12 13.22 63.55 11.14
CA SER A 12 13.74 62.62 10.12
C SER A 12 14.77 61.64 10.70
N PHE A 13 15.68 62.12 11.56
CA PHE A 13 16.67 61.26 12.22
C PHE A 13 16.04 60.24 13.20
N TYR A 14 15.02 60.65 13.97
CA TYR A 14 14.30 59.75 14.87
C TYR A 14 13.52 58.66 14.11
N ASN A 15 12.88 59.00 12.99
CA ASN A 15 12.14 58.04 12.17
C ASN A 15 13.04 57.01 11.49
N ILE A 16 14.26 57.38 11.07
CA ILE A 16 15.22 56.43 10.47
C ILE A 16 15.76 55.47 11.54
N HIS A 17 16.02 55.93 12.76
CA HIS A 17 16.45 55.06 13.86
C HIS A 17 15.34 54.12 14.33
N LEU A 18 14.11 54.60 14.47
CA LEU A 18 12.95 53.77 14.79
C LEU A 18 12.70 52.72 13.70
N LEU A 19 12.78 53.10 12.43
CA LEU A 19 12.60 52.18 11.29
C LEU A 19 13.70 51.10 11.27
N LYS A 20 14.96 51.46 11.56
CA LYS A 20 16.06 50.49 11.67
C LYS A 20 15.87 49.53 12.84
N ILE A 21 15.43 50.01 14.00
CA ILE A 21 15.13 49.16 15.17
C ILE A 21 13.98 48.21 14.84
N LEU A 22 12.93 48.69 14.17
CA LEU A 22 11.80 47.86 13.74
C LEU A 22 12.22 46.79 12.72
N PHE A 23 13.11 47.14 11.78
CA PHE A 23 13.64 46.21 10.79
C PHE A 23 14.54 45.15 11.45
N ILE A 24 15.38 45.53 12.41
CA ILE A 24 16.22 44.59 13.18
C ILE A 24 15.35 43.68 14.05
N SER A 25 14.31 44.20 14.70
CA SER A 25 13.38 43.36 15.48
C SER A 25 12.58 42.39 14.61
N LEU A 26 12.22 42.80 13.39
CA LEU A 26 11.55 41.94 12.42
C LEU A 26 12.49 40.83 11.92
N ILE A 27 13.77 41.14 11.66
CA ILE A 27 14.78 40.13 11.30
C ILE A 27 15.00 39.14 12.45
N ILE A 28 15.10 39.62 13.70
CA ILE A 28 15.25 38.74 14.88
C ILE A 28 14.02 37.84 15.06
N ALA A 29 12.80 38.39 14.88
CA ALA A 29 11.56 37.63 14.95
C ALA A 29 11.46 36.57 13.84
N LEU A 30 11.94 36.88 12.62
CA LEU A 30 12.00 35.94 11.50
C LEU A 30 13.07 34.84 11.72
N LEU A 31 14.16 35.13 12.45
CA LEU A 31 15.19 34.14 12.80
C LEU A 31 14.74 33.19 13.93
N SER A 32 13.86 33.64 14.83
CA SER A 32 13.22 32.76 15.84
C SER A 32 12.13 31.85 15.27
N ALA A 33 11.77 32.01 13.99
CA ALA A 33 10.88 31.10 13.27
C ALA A 33 11.61 29.88 12.67
N CYS A 34 12.91 29.70 12.97
CA CYS A 34 13.58 28.42 12.77
C CYS A 34 12.88 27.36 13.63
N THR A 35 12.02 26.58 12.98
CA THR A 35 11.31 25.42 13.51
C THR A 35 12.26 24.52 14.29
N GLU A 36 11.90 24.19 15.53
CA GLU A 36 12.55 23.11 16.28
C GLU A 36 12.60 21.86 15.40
N VAL A 37 13.81 21.44 15.03
CA VAL A 37 14.01 20.18 14.33
C VAL A 37 13.69 19.08 15.33
N LYS A 38 12.58 18.36 15.12
CA LYS A 38 12.22 17.19 15.91
C LYS A 38 13.41 16.23 15.89
N LYS A 39 14.01 15.96 17.05
CA LYS A 39 15.10 14.99 17.19
C LYS A 39 14.48 13.61 17.45
N SER A 40 14.93 12.61 16.70
CA SER A 40 14.55 11.22 16.92
C SER A 40 15.24 10.63 18.15
N GLU A 41 14.67 9.57 18.70
CA GLU A 41 15.30 8.80 19.78
C GLU A 41 16.40 7.87 19.22
N PRO A 42 17.45 7.54 19.98
CA PRO A 42 18.42 6.53 19.56
C PRO A 42 17.75 5.18 19.26
N ALA A 43 18.34 4.39 18.37
CA ALA A 43 17.74 3.14 17.89
C ALA A 43 18.75 1.99 17.78
N ILE A 44 18.35 0.81 18.24
CA ILE A 44 19.10 -0.44 18.15
C ILE A 44 18.27 -1.44 17.36
N TYR A 45 18.79 -1.88 16.21
CA TYR A 45 18.19 -2.90 15.37
C TYR A 45 18.89 -4.24 15.62
N LEU A 46 18.11 -5.25 16.01
CA LEU A 46 18.57 -6.60 16.27
C LEU A 46 18.03 -7.52 15.18
N ILE A 47 18.91 -7.91 14.27
CA ILE A 47 18.61 -8.71 13.08
C ILE A 47 19.05 -10.15 13.33
N PRO A 48 18.28 -11.18 12.94
CA PRO A 48 18.71 -12.55 13.10
C PRO A 48 20.04 -12.82 12.38
N GLU A 49 20.91 -13.62 13.00
CA GLU A 49 22.17 -14.06 12.38
C GLU A 49 21.92 -14.65 10.99
N ASP A 50 22.84 -14.37 10.06
CA ASP A 50 22.78 -14.76 8.65
C ASP A 50 21.59 -14.22 7.83
N TYR A 51 20.76 -13.33 8.38
CA TYR A 51 19.68 -12.71 7.62
C TYR A 51 20.24 -11.85 6.46
N VAL A 52 19.66 -12.05 5.27
CA VAL A 52 19.94 -11.30 4.04
C VAL A 52 18.62 -10.95 3.38
N GLY A 53 18.47 -9.68 3.01
CA GLY A 53 17.33 -9.20 2.25
C GLY A 53 16.59 -8.03 2.88
N SER A 54 15.36 -7.81 2.40
CA SER A 54 14.52 -6.68 2.82
C SER A 54 14.00 -6.84 4.25
N LEU A 55 13.98 -5.75 5.00
CA LEU A 55 13.41 -5.68 6.34
C LEU A 55 12.31 -4.62 6.35
N TYR A 56 11.22 -4.87 7.05
CA TYR A 56 10.16 -3.89 7.27
C TYR A 56 9.81 -3.76 8.75
N ILE A 57 9.60 -2.53 9.19
CA ILE A 57 9.04 -2.23 10.51
C ILE A 57 7.74 -1.46 10.29
N ILE A 58 6.61 -2.03 10.70
CA ILE A 58 5.29 -1.42 10.62
C ILE A 58 4.94 -0.83 11.97
N PHE A 59 4.73 0.48 12.01
CA PHE A 59 4.51 1.25 13.24
C PHE A 59 3.03 1.45 13.57
N ASN A 60 2.78 1.95 14.78
CA ASN A 60 1.46 2.32 15.29
C ASN A 60 0.45 1.17 15.24
N ALA A 61 0.93 -0.07 15.36
CA ALA A 61 0.10 -1.27 15.36
C ALA A 61 -0.36 -1.62 16.78
N PRO A 62 -1.64 -1.41 17.17
CA PRO A 62 -2.08 -1.66 18.55
C PRO A 62 -1.90 -3.11 19.00
N ASN A 63 -1.97 -4.06 18.06
CA ASN A 63 -1.77 -5.48 18.30
C ASN A 63 -0.34 -5.95 17.98
N GLY A 64 0.59 -5.03 17.69
CA GLY A 64 1.99 -5.34 17.43
C GLY A 64 2.80 -5.62 18.70
N GLU A 65 4.08 -5.90 18.52
CA GLU A 65 5.04 -6.04 19.61
C GLU A 65 5.09 -4.75 20.46
N PRO A 66 5.02 -4.86 21.80
CA PRO A 66 5.06 -3.70 22.67
C PRO A 66 6.44 -3.01 22.61
N PRO A 67 6.51 -1.70 22.90
CA PRO A 67 7.77 -0.97 22.88
C PRO A 67 8.80 -1.57 23.84
N LYS A 68 10.04 -1.74 23.37
CA LYS A 68 11.20 -2.20 24.15
C LYS A 68 12.32 -1.17 24.04
N TYR A 69 13.01 -0.93 25.15
CA TYR A 69 14.09 0.04 25.24
C TYR A 69 15.29 -0.57 25.96
N GLU A 70 16.48 -0.16 25.55
CA GLU A 70 17.74 -0.37 26.26
C GLU A 70 18.33 1.01 26.57
N GLY A 71 18.21 1.45 27.82
CA GLY A 71 18.49 2.85 28.17
C GLY A 71 17.49 3.79 27.51
N ASP A 72 17.98 4.77 26.76
CA ASP A 72 17.20 5.72 25.95
C ASP A 72 16.98 5.23 24.51
N SER A 73 17.53 4.07 24.14
CA SER A 73 17.48 3.55 22.77
C SER A 73 16.27 2.66 22.56
N ARG A 74 15.49 2.92 21.51
CA ARG A 74 14.43 2.03 21.02
C ARG A 74 15.05 0.72 20.52
N ILE A 75 14.49 -0.42 20.90
CA ILE A 75 14.92 -1.72 20.40
C ILE A 75 13.93 -2.25 19.37
N TYR A 76 14.43 -2.52 18.17
CA TYR A 76 13.71 -3.20 17.10
C TYR A 76 14.28 -4.60 16.92
N LYS A 77 13.62 -5.62 17.51
CA LYS A 77 13.97 -7.02 17.30
C LYS A 77 13.27 -7.55 16.06
N ILE A 78 14.02 -7.70 14.97
CA ILE A 78 13.49 -8.16 13.69
C ILE A 78 13.27 -9.69 13.76
N PRO A 79 12.06 -10.20 13.40
CA PRO A 79 11.83 -11.63 13.30
C PRO A 79 12.55 -12.26 12.10
N LEU A 80 12.59 -13.60 12.04
CA LEU A 80 13.17 -14.34 10.91
C LEU A 80 12.48 -14.05 9.56
N SER A 81 11.24 -13.59 9.59
CA SER A 81 10.51 -13.13 8.41
C SER A 81 11.07 -11.83 7.81
N GLY A 82 11.84 -11.06 8.57
CA GLY A 82 12.26 -9.70 8.22
C GLY A 82 11.20 -8.62 8.49
N VAL A 83 10.02 -8.98 8.98
CA VAL A 83 8.91 -8.03 9.15
C VAL A 83 8.55 -7.91 10.63
N LEU A 84 8.79 -6.73 11.20
CA LEU A 84 8.41 -6.38 12.57
C LEU A 84 7.14 -5.53 12.56
N VAL A 85 6.12 -5.97 13.27
CA VAL A 85 4.91 -5.19 13.55
C VAL A 85 4.98 -4.70 14.99
N THR A 86 4.91 -3.40 15.23
CA THR A 86 5.10 -2.82 16.57
C THR A 86 4.10 -1.73 16.95
N GLN A 87 3.81 -1.62 18.24
CA GLN A 87 3.03 -0.54 18.85
C GLN A 87 3.79 0.79 18.90
N MET A 88 5.11 0.79 18.71
CA MET A 88 5.89 2.04 18.65
C MET A 88 5.38 2.94 17.52
N ASP A 89 5.42 4.24 17.74
CA ASP A 89 5.29 5.22 16.66
C ASP A 89 6.54 5.23 15.79
N ALA A 90 6.43 5.82 14.60
CA ALA A 90 7.59 6.01 13.74
C ALA A 90 8.59 6.96 14.42
N ASN A 91 9.88 6.63 14.38
CA ASN A 91 10.94 7.43 15.00
C ASN A 91 11.33 8.63 14.12
N GLU A 92 10.35 9.49 13.83
CA GLU A 92 10.48 10.65 12.96
C GLU A 92 11.38 11.72 13.55
N GLY A 93 12.11 12.40 12.67
CA GLY A 93 13.01 13.47 13.05
C GLY A 93 14.40 13.26 12.47
N TRP A 94 15.31 14.15 12.84
CA TRP A 94 16.72 13.96 12.54
C TRP A 94 17.38 13.12 13.62
N ILE A 95 18.21 12.16 13.19
CA ILE A 95 19.00 11.29 14.05
C ILE A 95 20.46 11.32 13.58
N GLU A 96 21.39 11.36 14.53
CA GLU A 96 22.81 11.18 14.21
C GLU A 96 23.08 9.70 13.96
N ASN A 97 23.89 9.36 12.95
CA ASN A 97 24.26 7.97 12.68
C ASN A 97 24.85 7.27 13.92
N SER A 98 25.61 8.00 14.75
CA SER A 98 26.17 7.49 16.02
C SER A 98 25.13 7.04 17.06
N GLN A 99 23.87 7.44 16.88
CA GLN A 99 22.73 7.07 17.73
C GLN A 99 21.92 5.93 17.13
N ILE A 100 22.35 5.40 15.98
CA ILE A 100 21.82 4.19 15.38
C ILE A 100 22.84 3.08 15.58
N GLN A 101 22.36 1.87 15.83
CA GLN A 101 23.19 0.69 15.93
C GLN A 101 22.47 -0.50 15.31
N TYR A 102 23.20 -1.31 14.56
CA TYR A 102 22.69 -2.52 13.95
C TYR A 102 23.53 -3.70 14.39
N PHE A 103 22.86 -4.79 14.77
CA PHE A 103 23.51 -6.01 15.22
C PHE A 103 22.85 -7.23 14.57
N TYR A 104 23.68 -8.17 14.13
CA TYR A 104 23.26 -9.57 14.05
C TYR A 104 23.13 -10.14 15.45
N VAL A 105 22.14 -10.98 15.67
CA VAL A 105 21.88 -11.65 16.94
C VAL A 105 21.79 -13.14 16.72
N SER A 106 22.67 -13.89 17.38
CA SER A 106 22.67 -15.35 17.33
C SER A 106 21.51 -15.96 18.12
N ASP A 107 21.29 -17.26 17.95
CA ASP A 107 20.29 -18.02 18.72
C ASP A 107 20.54 -17.99 20.24
N THR A 108 21.78 -17.76 20.66
CA THR A 108 22.15 -17.61 22.09
C THR A 108 22.00 -16.18 22.59
N GLY A 109 21.68 -15.22 21.71
CA GLY A 109 21.50 -13.81 22.03
C GLY A 109 22.77 -12.97 21.97
N GLU A 110 23.88 -13.52 21.47
CA GLU A 110 25.12 -12.79 21.26
C GLU A 110 24.97 -11.79 20.11
N ARG A 111 25.50 -10.58 20.27
CA ARG A 111 25.37 -9.48 19.30
C ARG A 111 26.67 -9.25 18.55
N SER A 112 26.60 -9.28 17.22
CA SER A 112 27.70 -8.94 16.31
C SER A 112 27.36 -7.69 15.53
N PRO A 113 28.19 -6.62 15.54
CA PRO A 113 27.85 -5.36 14.89
C PRO A 113 27.77 -5.51 13.36
N ILE A 114 26.80 -4.83 12.75
CA ILE A 114 26.69 -4.68 11.29
C ILE A 114 27.16 -3.27 10.93
N SER A 115 28.00 -3.15 9.90
CA SER A 115 28.51 -1.84 9.46
C SER A 115 27.38 -0.98 8.88
N GLU A 116 27.33 0.29 9.30
CA GLU A 116 26.38 1.30 8.82
C GLU A 116 26.79 1.97 7.52
N ASP A 117 28.05 1.79 7.12
CA ASP A 117 28.67 2.58 6.06
C ASP A 117 29.19 1.65 4.96
N SER A 118 28.44 1.61 3.84
CA SER A 118 28.85 0.92 2.61
C SER A 118 30.06 1.59 1.93
N SER A 119 30.39 2.83 2.32
CA SER A 119 31.59 3.55 1.89
C SER A 119 32.82 3.28 2.76
N LEU A 120 32.65 2.71 3.97
CA LEU A 120 33.72 2.07 4.74
C LEU A 120 34.05 0.69 4.18
N LYS A 121 34.26 0.60 2.86
CA LYS A 121 35.23 -0.33 2.29
C LYS A 121 36.61 0.08 2.79
N ARG A 122 36.94 -0.29 4.02
CA ARG A 122 38.33 -0.61 4.33
C ARG A 122 38.54 -2.01 3.81
N ASP A 123 39.61 -2.14 3.03
CA ASP A 123 40.23 -3.35 2.53
C ASP A 123 39.53 -4.62 2.98
N SER A 124 39.09 -5.42 1.99
CA SER A 124 38.95 -6.86 2.13
C SER A 124 39.73 -7.34 3.35
N THR A 125 39.01 -7.81 4.37
CA THR A 125 39.68 -8.55 5.44
C THR A 125 40.62 -9.54 4.76
N GLU A 126 41.81 -9.74 5.30
CA GLU A 126 42.76 -10.74 4.78
C GLU A 126 42.12 -12.15 4.68
N SER A 127 40.92 -12.34 5.26
CA SER A 127 40.07 -13.53 5.20
C SER A 127 39.17 -13.67 3.95
N GLY A 128 39.01 -12.64 3.10
CA GLY A 128 38.14 -12.71 1.92
C GLY A 128 36.64 -12.80 2.24
N GLU A 129 36.24 -12.37 3.43
CA GLU A 129 34.86 -12.44 3.92
C GLU A 129 34.05 -11.26 3.38
N GLU A 130 32.92 -11.55 2.74
CA GLU A 130 32.03 -10.52 2.19
C GLU A 130 31.36 -9.74 3.32
N ILE A 131 31.66 -8.44 3.41
CA ILE A 131 31.08 -7.56 4.44
C ILE A 131 29.63 -7.25 4.07
N ARG A 132 28.70 -7.71 4.90
CA ARG A 132 27.28 -7.31 4.83
C ARG A 132 27.05 -6.01 5.59
N THR A 133 26.22 -5.14 5.01
CA THR A 133 25.90 -3.81 5.56
C THR A 133 24.40 -3.55 5.51
N MET A 134 23.99 -2.47 6.16
CA MET A 134 22.61 -1.97 6.14
C MET A 134 22.44 -0.91 5.04
N TYR A 135 21.45 -1.11 4.17
CA TYR A 135 21.05 -0.14 3.16
C TYR A 135 19.64 0.40 3.44
N GLY A 136 19.41 1.67 3.09
CA GLY A 136 18.10 2.30 3.24
C GLY A 136 17.87 2.91 4.62
N GLY A 137 16.73 2.61 5.24
CA GLY A 137 16.32 3.16 6.54
C GLY A 137 15.42 4.39 6.46
N GLY A 138 14.90 4.70 5.27
CA GLY A 138 13.89 5.74 5.10
C GLY A 138 12.53 5.33 5.66
N LEU A 139 11.78 6.31 6.16
CA LEU A 139 10.35 6.13 6.43
C LEU A 139 9.58 6.13 5.11
N GLY A 140 8.70 5.16 4.96
CA GLY A 140 7.73 5.05 3.89
C GLY A 140 6.32 5.22 4.42
N HIS A 141 5.42 5.60 3.51
CA HIS A 141 3.99 5.58 3.74
C HIS A 141 3.35 4.72 2.65
N THR A 142 2.43 3.84 3.03
CA THR A 142 1.62 3.16 2.03
C THR A 142 0.64 4.13 1.39
N VAL A 143 0.49 4.09 0.06
CA VAL A 143 -0.75 4.52 -0.61
C VAL A 143 -1.87 3.59 -0.09
N PRO A 144 -3.12 4.04 0.15
CA PRO A 144 -4.11 3.28 0.92
C PRO A 144 -4.18 1.79 0.54
N ALA A 145 -3.44 0.97 1.29
CA ALA A 145 -3.42 -0.46 1.10
C ALA A 145 -4.57 -1.00 1.94
N TYR A 146 -5.52 -1.68 1.31
CA TYR A 146 -6.76 -2.06 1.99
C TYR A 146 -7.48 -0.82 2.58
N GLY A 147 -7.41 0.34 1.92
CA GLY A 147 -8.02 1.59 2.43
C GLY A 147 -7.39 2.13 3.73
N CYS A 148 -6.20 1.65 4.11
CA CYS A 148 -5.46 2.04 5.30
C CYS A 148 -4.12 2.65 4.90
N ASP A 149 -3.83 3.83 5.46
CA ASP A 149 -2.52 4.49 5.36
C ASP A 149 -1.75 4.21 6.65
N PHE A 150 -0.57 3.61 6.52
CA PHE A 150 0.29 3.39 7.67
C PHE A 150 1.75 3.69 7.33
N ILE A 151 2.51 3.98 8.38
CA ILE A 151 3.92 4.32 8.30
C ILE A 151 4.73 3.05 8.50
N TYR A 152 5.73 2.87 7.67
CA TYR A 152 6.71 1.80 7.83
C TYR A 152 8.13 2.36 7.67
N GLN A 153 9.11 1.60 8.11
CA GLN A 153 10.51 1.81 7.77
C GLN A 153 11.02 0.58 7.05
N ASN A 154 11.81 0.78 6.00
CA ASN A 154 12.38 -0.32 5.24
C ASN A 154 13.90 -0.22 5.15
N PHE A 155 14.52 -1.38 5.15
CA PHE A 155 15.96 -1.55 5.03
C PHE A 155 16.25 -2.76 4.13
N THR A 156 17.50 -2.89 3.70
CA THR A 156 18.02 -4.14 3.12
C THR A 156 19.33 -4.49 3.81
N VAL A 157 19.50 -5.74 4.22
CA VAL A 157 20.77 -6.26 4.75
C VAL A 157 21.43 -7.14 3.70
N GLY A 158 22.71 -6.92 3.43
CA GLY A 158 23.47 -7.79 2.54
C GLY A 158 24.74 -7.15 2.01
N THR A 159 25.35 -7.80 1.03
CA THR A 159 26.44 -7.24 0.22
C THR A 159 25.91 -6.30 -0.86
N ASP A 160 26.83 -5.60 -1.57
CA ASP A 160 26.49 -4.75 -2.71
C ASP A 160 25.66 -5.47 -3.79
N SER A 161 25.96 -6.76 -4.04
CA SER A 161 25.24 -7.57 -5.03
C SER A 161 23.91 -8.05 -4.47
N GLU A 162 23.89 -8.57 -3.24
CA GLU A 162 22.68 -9.07 -2.57
C GLU A 162 21.61 -7.98 -2.47
N GLN A 163 21.96 -6.73 -2.15
CA GLN A 163 20.99 -5.65 -1.96
C GLN A 163 20.27 -5.18 -3.24
N THR A 164 20.74 -5.63 -4.41
CA THR A 164 20.11 -5.32 -5.71
C THR A 164 19.53 -6.55 -6.39
N ASP A 165 19.74 -7.73 -5.82
CA ASP A 165 19.27 -8.99 -6.37
C ASP A 165 17.83 -9.25 -5.91
N SER A 166 16.91 -9.31 -6.86
CA SER A 166 15.48 -9.47 -6.59
C SER A 166 15.14 -10.71 -5.76
N LYS A 167 16.00 -11.73 -5.71
CA LYS A 167 15.76 -12.92 -4.87
C LYS A 167 15.73 -12.61 -3.36
N TYR A 168 16.35 -11.52 -2.93
CA TYR A 168 16.43 -11.09 -1.53
C TYR A 168 15.52 -9.91 -1.22
N LEU A 169 14.82 -9.39 -2.23
CA LEU A 169 14.04 -8.18 -2.10
C LEU A 169 12.56 -8.52 -2.08
N PHE A 170 11.84 -7.87 -1.17
CA PHE A 170 10.39 -7.89 -1.17
C PHE A 170 9.84 -6.51 -0.84
N ASP A 171 8.66 -6.20 -1.35
CA ASP A 171 7.97 -4.93 -1.13
C ASP A 171 7.05 -4.97 0.10
N ILE A 172 6.44 -3.83 0.45
CA ILE A 172 5.53 -3.75 1.58
C ILE A 172 4.27 -4.63 1.43
N ARG A 173 3.82 -4.90 0.19
CA ARG A 173 2.66 -5.78 -0.06
C ARG A 173 3.02 -7.22 0.20
N GLU A 174 4.22 -7.64 -0.19
CA GLU A 174 4.77 -8.96 0.12
C GLU A 174 5.02 -9.10 1.64
N ALA A 175 5.52 -8.05 2.29
CA ALA A 175 5.70 -8.03 3.75
C ALA A 175 4.39 -8.28 4.51
N ILE A 176 3.29 -7.63 4.07
CA ILE A 176 1.93 -7.86 4.61
C ILE A 176 1.55 -9.34 4.47
N LYS A 177 1.83 -9.96 3.32
CA LYS A 177 1.53 -11.38 3.06
C LYS A 177 2.35 -12.31 3.95
N ILE A 178 3.65 -12.06 4.10
CA ILE A 178 4.57 -12.88 4.90
C ILE A 178 4.10 -12.99 6.35
N GLU A 179 3.71 -11.86 6.96
CA GLU A 179 3.18 -11.83 8.33
C GLU A 179 1.72 -12.28 8.44
N ASN A 180 1.11 -12.72 7.33
CA ASN A 180 -0.33 -13.03 7.25
C ASN A 180 -1.20 -11.90 7.84
N ILE A 181 -0.80 -10.65 7.58
CA ILE A 181 -1.50 -9.47 8.03
C ILE A 181 -2.85 -9.41 7.30
N ASP A 182 -3.93 -9.59 8.07
CA ASP A 182 -5.29 -9.68 7.54
C ASP A 182 -6.08 -8.37 7.74
N GLY A 183 -7.35 -8.39 7.31
CA GLY A 183 -8.25 -7.26 7.48
C GLY A 183 -8.38 -6.76 8.93
N LYS A 184 -8.23 -7.62 9.95
CA LYS A 184 -8.37 -7.22 11.36
C LYS A 184 -7.18 -6.38 11.82
N PHE A 185 -5.99 -6.65 11.29
CA PHE A 185 -4.83 -5.80 11.53
C PHE A 185 -5.09 -4.39 11.03
N PHE A 186 -5.53 -4.24 9.77
CA PHE A 186 -5.86 -2.93 9.20
C PHE A 186 -7.01 -2.25 9.94
N ASP A 187 -7.97 -3.02 10.47
CA ASP A 187 -9.04 -2.47 11.31
C ASP A 187 -8.52 -1.93 12.65
N SER A 188 -7.40 -2.46 13.16
CA SER A 188 -6.79 -1.97 14.39
C SER A 188 -6.01 -0.68 14.18
N ILE A 189 -5.27 -0.56 13.08
CA ILE A 189 -4.46 0.63 12.76
C ILE A 189 -5.33 1.74 12.17
N CYS A 190 -6.29 1.36 11.34
CA CYS A 190 -7.20 2.25 10.64
C CYS A 190 -8.66 1.91 10.95
N PRO A 191 -9.15 2.18 12.17
CA PRO A 191 -10.50 1.78 12.59
C PRO A 191 -11.62 2.42 11.77
N ASN A 192 -11.33 3.56 11.14
CA ASN A 192 -12.29 4.30 10.30
C ASN A 192 -12.04 4.10 8.79
N ARG A 193 -11.22 3.12 8.39
CA ARG A 193 -10.97 2.87 6.97
C ARG A 193 -12.27 2.54 6.24
N LYS A 194 -12.43 3.10 5.04
CA LYS A 194 -13.52 2.69 4.16
C LYS A 194 -13.20 1.30 3.63
N ARG A 195 -14.18 0.40 3.68
CA ARG A 195 -14.08 -0.96 3.12
C ARG A 195 -14.86 -1.05 1.82
N PRO A 196 -14.53 -2.03 0.95
CA PRO A 196 -15.38 -2.35 -0.17
C PRO A 196 -16.81 -2.64 0.28
N SER A 197 -17.80 -2.20 -0.48
CA SER A 197 -19.20 -2.56 -0.21
C SER A 197 -19.37 -4.08 -0.33
N PRO A 198 -20.13 -4.75 0.57
CA PRO A 198 -20.35 -6.19 0.46
C PRO A 198 -21.08 -6.53 -0.83
N ALA A 199 -20.84 -7.71 -1.37
CA ALA A 199 -21.42 -8.14 -2.65
C ALA A 199 -21.57 -9.66 -2.72
N ILE A 200 -22.63 -10.11 -3.40
CA ILE A 200 -22.84 -11.52 -3.73
C ILE A 200 -22.82 -11.66 -5.26
N TYR A 201 -21.94 -12.51 -5.77
CA TYR A 201 -21.82 -12.82 -7.19
C TYR A 201 -22.35 -14.23 -7.44
N LEU A 202 -23.35 -14.32 -8.32
CA LEU A 202 -23.98 -15.57 -8.73
C LEU A 202 -23.57 -15.87 -10.17
N ILE A 203 -22.75 -16.90 -10.34
CA ILE A 203 -22.11 -17.27 -11.59
C ILE A 203 -22.75 -18.58 -12.08
N PRO A 204 -23.15 -18.73 -13.36
CA PRO A 204 -23.65 -20.01 -13.85
C PRO A 204 -22.61 -21.12 -13.67
N GLU A 205 -23.01 -22.31 -13.19
CA GLU A 205 -22.07 -23.41 -12.92
C GLU A 205 -21.25 -23.87 -14.15
N SER A 206 -21.75 -23.59 -15.35
CA SER A 206 -21.09 -23.88 -16.62
C SER A 206 -20.17 -22.75 -17.10
N TYR A 207 -20.05 -21.65 -16.36
CA TYR A 207 -19.30 -20.47 -16.77
C TYR A 207 -17.84 -20.56 -16.33
N THR A 208 -16.93 -20.39 -17.29
CA THR A 208 -15.48 -20.29 -17.08
C THR A 208 -14.97 -19.13 -17.93
N GLY A 209 -14.12 -18.29 -17.34
CA GLY A 209 -13.45 -17.18 -18.01
C GLY A 209 -13.73 -15.82 -17.37
N THR A 210 -13.38 -14.77 -18.13
CA THR A 210 -13.51 -13.38 -17.69
C THR A 210 -14.94 -12.87 -17.78
N PHE A 211 -15.42 -12.16 -16.77
CA PHE A 211 -16.71 -11.47 -16.82
C PHE A 211 -16.58 -10.03 -16.31
N TYR A 212 -17.45 -9.16 -16.83
CA TYR A 212 -17.51 -7.75 -16.52
C TYR A 212 -18.82 -7.38 -15.85
N ILE A 213 -18.72 -6.48 -14.87
CA ILE A 213 -19.88 -5.82 -14.28
C ILE A 213 -19.76 -4.32 -14.51
N ILE A 214 -20.78 -3.75 -15.14
CA ILE A 214 -20.86 -2.33 -15.48
C ILE A 214 -21.95 -1.71 -14.63
N TYR A 215 -21.52 -0.85 -13.72
CA TYR A 215 -22.35 -0.27 -12.67
C TYR A 215 -23.00 1.03 -13.09
N ASN A 216 -23.99 1.48 -12.31
CA ASN A 216 -24.63 2.78 -12.44
C ASN A 216 -25.28 3.05 -13.82
N VAL A 217 -25.72 2.01 -14.54
CA VAL A 217 -26.35 2.18 -15.85
C VAL A 217 -27.88 2.22 -15.70
N PRO A 218 -28.55 3.36 -15.96
CA PRO A 218 -30.00 3.49 -15.72
C PRO A 218 -30.86 2.49 -16.49
N LYS A 219 -30.44 2.10 -17.69
CA LYS A 219 -31.12 1.08 -18.53
C LYS A 219 -30.61 -0.35 -18.28
N GLY A 220 -29.77 -0.54 -17.27
CA GLY A 220 -29.26 -1.84 -16.87
C GLY A 220 -30.28 -2.69 -16.12
N SER A 221 -29.88 -3.90 -15.75
CA SER A 221 -30.67 -4.80 -14.91
C SER A 221 -30.97 -4.13 -13.56
N PRO A 222 -32.20 -4.27 -13.03
CA PRO A 222 -32.56 -3.70 -11.72
C PRO A 222 -31.68 -4.22 -10.60
N SER A 223 -31.37 -3.37 -9.62
CA SER A 223 -30.61 -3.76 -8.43
C SER A 223 -31.37 -4.80 -7.62
N LYS A 224 -30.72 -5.93 -7.32
CA LYS A 224 -31.23 -6.99 -6.45
C LYS A 224 -30.44 -7.01 -5.15
N TYR A 225 -31.11 -7.35 -4.05
CA TYR A 225 -30.50 -7.40 -2.73
C TYR A 225 -30.95 -8.65 -1.96
N GLU A 226 -30.04 -9.20 -1.18
CA GLU A 226 -30.29 -10.25 -0.19
C GLU A 226 -29.79 -9.74 1.16
N ASN A 227 -30.70 -9.58 2.13
CA ASN A 227 -30.38 -9.04 3.47
C ASN A 227 -29.62 -7.70 3.42
N GLY A 228 -29.95 -6.84 2.44
CA GLY A 228 -29.29 -5.55 2.24
C GLY A 228 -27.96 -5.60 1.47
N VAL A 229 -27.49 -6.78 1.07
CA VAL A 229 -26.27 -6.97 0.26
C VAL A 229 -26.66 -7.07 -1.22
N PRO A 230 -26.04 -6.30 -2.13
CA PRO A 230 -26.32 -6.39 -3.57
C PRO A 230 -25.96 -7.77 -4.15
N ILE A 231 -26.82 -8.25 -5.05
CA ILE A 231 -26.62 -9.49 -5.80
C ILE A 231 -26.34 -9.17 -7.27
N PHE A 232 -25.29 -9.77 -7.79
CA PHE A 232 -24.86 -9.68 -9.19
C PHE A 232 -25.00 -11.05 -9.84
N GLU A 233 -26.08 -11.24 -10.60
CA GLU A 233 -26.32 -12.43 -11.41
C GLU A 233 -25.56 -12.30 -12.73
N VAL A 234 -24.44 -13.01 -12.85
CA VAL A 234 -23.58 -12.98 -14.04
C VAL A 234 -24.28 -13.70 -15.19
N PRO A 235 -24.55 -13.04 -16.32
CA PRO A 235 -25.16 -13.69 -17.47
C PRO A 235 -24.16 -14.63 -18.15
N SER A 236 -24.66 -15.59 -18.94
CA SER A 236 -23.81 -16.49 -19.73
C SER A 236 -22.93 -15.77 -20.76
N SER A 237 -23.25 -14.52 -21.11
CA SER A 237 -22.40 -13.68 -21.96
C SER A 237 -21.17 -13.15 -21.23
N GLY A 238 -21.12 -13.23 -19.90
CA GLY A 238 -20.05 -12.63 -19.11
C GLY A 238 -20.14 -11.11 -18.95
N VAL A 239 -21.19 -10.43 -19.44
CA VAL A 239 -21.29 -8.97 -19.33
C VAL A 239 -22.59 -8.58 -18.64
N LEU A 240 -22.50 -8.20 -17.37
CA LEU A 240 -23.63 -7.68 -16.59
C LEU A 240 -23.66 -6.15 -16.63
N ILE A 241 -24.70 -5.60 -17.24
CA ILE A 241 -25.03 -4.16 -17.15
C ILE A 241 -26.09 -3.98 -16.07
N THR A 242 -25.83 -3.16 -15.06
CA THR A 242 -26.71 -3.03 -13.89
C THR A 242 -26.92 -1.58 -13.43
N GLN A 243 -28.09 -1.33 -12.85
CA GLN A 243 -28.41 -0.08 -12.15
C GLN A 243 -27.70 0.01 -10.79
N ALA A 244 -27.24 -1.12 -10.24
CA ALA A 244 -26.58 -1.16 -8.95
C ALA A 244 -25.30 -0.32 -8.94
N LYS A 245 -25.00 0.25 -7.78
CA LYS A 245 -23.74 0.95 -7.53
C LYS A 245 -22.64 -0.07 -7.28
N GLY A 246 -21.45 0.20 -7.84
CA GLY A 246 -20.24 -0.54 -7.50
C GLY A 246 -19.68 -0.09 -6.14
N SER A 247 -18.64 -0.79 -5.69
CA SER A 247 -17.88 -0.35 -4.52
C SER A 247 -17.02 0.87 -4.86
N ASP A 248 -17.08 1.92 -4.02
CA ASP A 248 -16.23 3.11 -4.15
C ASP A 248 -14.78 2.85 -3.73
N VAL A 249 -14.53 1.73 -3.06
CA VAL A 249 -13.20 1.31 -2.59
C VAL A 249 -12.79 0.04 -3.32
N TRP A 250 -11.56 0.06 -3.85
CA TRP A 250 -10.89 -1.11 -4.37
C TRP A 250 -10.04 -1.77 -3.27
N GLU A 251 -10.14 -3.07 -3.15
CA GLU A 251 -9.31 -3.92 -2.30
C GLU A 251 -9.13 -5.23 -3.07
N GLU A 252 -7.91 -5.77 -3.10
CA GLU A 252 -7.64 -7.09 -3.66
C GLU A 252 -8.33 -8.13 -2.77
N ASN A 253 -9.18 -8.98 -3.38
CA ASN A 253 -9.94 -10.03 -2.69
C ASN A 253 -10.70 -9.60 -1.42
N PRO A 254 -11.71 -8.70 -1.52
CA PRO A 254 -12.46 -8.25 -0.36
C PRO A 254 -13.10 -9.43 0.40
N PRO A 255 -12.92 -9.53 1.73
CA PRO A 255 -13.41 -10.67 2.51
C PRO A 255 -14.95 -10.73 2.58
N ASN A 256 -15.61 -9.60 2.31
CA ASN A 256 -17.06 -9.44 2.31
C ASN A 256 -17.69 -9.58 0.92
N TRP A 257 -16.91 -9.99 -0.08
CA TRP A 257 -17.44 -10.45 -1.37
C TRP A 257 -17.63 -11.95 -1.32
N HIS A 258 -18.75 -12.44 -1.81
CA HIS A 258 -19.07 -13.86 -1.83
C HIS A 258 -19.41 -14.31 -3.24
N PHE A 259 -18.73 -15.35 -3.72
CA PHE A 259 -18.89 -15.87 -5.07
C PHE A 259 -19.50 -17.26 -4.99
N TYR A 260 -20.51 -17.51 -5.82
CA TYR A 260 -21.19 -18.79 -5.89
C TYR A 260 -21.36 -19.21 -7.34
N TYR A 261 -21.10 -20.48 -7.61
CA TYR A 261 -21.71 -21.13 -8.76
C TYR A 261 -23.17 -21.43 -8.48
N VAL A 262 -24.02 -21.26 -9.50
CA VAL A 262 -25.46 -21.49 -9.42
C VAL A 262 -25.86 -22.46 -10.54
N ASN A 263 -26.53 -23.55 -10.14
CA ASN A 263 -27.03 -24.54 -11.09
C ASN A 263 -28.40 -24.13 -11.67
N ASN A 264 -28.91 -24.91 -12.63
CA ASN A 264 -30.21 -24.65 -13.27
C ASN A 264 -31.42 -24.70 -12.32
N LYS A 265 -31.26 -25.21 -11.09
CA LYS A 265 -32.29 -25.25 -10.05
C LYS A 265 -32.19 -24.08 -9.07
N GLY A 266 -31.14 -23.27 -9.16
CA GLY A 266 -30.85 -22.17 -8.25
C GLY A 266 -30.01 -22.56 -7.02
N ASP A 267 -29.53 -23.81 -6.93
CA ASP A 267 -28.66 -24.22 -5.83
C ASP A 267 -27.31 -23.53 -5.94
N ARG A 268 -26.78 -23.07 -4.81
CA ARG A 268 -25.54 -22.28 -4.74
C ARG A 268 -24.38 -23.12 -4.19
N THR A 269 -23.27 -23.13 -4.92
CA THR A 269 -22.00 -23.75 -4.49
C THR A 269 -20.96 -22.64 -4.25
N PRO A 270 -20.45 -22.46 -3.02
CA PRO A 270 -19.51 -21.39 -2.73
C PRO A 270 -18.15 -21.61 -3.40
N ILE A 271 -17.62 -20.57 -4.02
CA ILE A 271 -16.24 -20.54 -4.54
C ILE A 271 -15.36 -19.93 -3.45
N LYS A 272 -14.51 -20.77 -2.84
CA LYS A 272 -13.76 -20.41 -1.62
C LYS A 272 -12.36 -19.88 -1.89
N LYS A 273 -11.71 -20.32 -2.97
CA LYS A 273 -10.34 -19.88 -3.29
C LYS A 273 -10.38 -18.60 -4.10
N ARG A 274 -9.38 -17.76 -3.87
CA ARG A 274 -9.17 -16.48 -4.51
C ARG A 274 -7.80 -16.47 -5.15
N TRP A 275 -7.73 -15.91 -6.35
CA TRP A 275 -6.49 -15.70 -7.08
C TRP A 275 -5.89 -14.37 -6.65
N HIS A 276 -4.56 -14.31 -6.58
CA HIS A 276 -3.79 -13.11 -6.27
C HIS A 276 -2.85 -12.80 -7.43
N ASP A 277 -2.58 -11.51 -7.65
CA ASP A 277 -1.83 -11.01 -8.82
C ASP A 277 -0.39 -11.53 -8.94
N ASP A 278 0.12 -12.15 -7.88
CA ASP A 278 1.46 -12.75 -7.76
C ASP A 278 1.49 -14.27 -8.00
N ILE A 279 0.38 -14.91 -8.38
CA ILE A 279 0.42 -16.31 -8.80
C ILE A 279 1.16 -16.39 -10.14
N GLU A 280 2.43 -16.79 -10.07
CA GLU A 280 3.25 -17.01 -11.25
C GLU A 280 2.73 -18.18 -12.08
N ASN A 281 2.96 -18.10 -13.39
CA ASN A 281 2.67 -19.16 -14.35
C ASN A 281 3.67 -20.32 -14.19
N THR A 282 3.62 -21.03 -13.06
CA THR A 282 4.46 -22.19 -12.79
C THR A 282 3.74 -23.49 -13.17
N PRO A 283 4.47 -24.57 -13.53
CA PRO A 283 3.86 -25.87 -13.81
C PRO A 283 3.00 -26.43 -12.68
N GLU A 284 3.35 -26.12 -11.42
CA GLU A 284 2.57 -26.52 -10.24
C GLU A 284 1.18 -25.86 -10.25
N PHE A 285 1.13 -24.53 -10.48
CA PHE A 285 -0.12 -23.79 -10.53
C PHE A 285 -0.97 -24.14 -11.76
N LEU A 286 -0.35 -24.35 -12.92
CA LEU A 286 -1.03 -24.81 -14.14
C LEU A 286 -1.65 -26.21 -13.99
N SER A 287 -1.11 -27.05 -13.10
CA SER A 287 -1.65 -28.38 -12.82
C SER A 287 -2.77 -28.40 -11.77
N SER A 288 -3.05 -27.25 -11.15
CA SER A 288 -4.07 -27.13 -10.09
C SER A 288 -5.48 -27.16 -10.66
N THR A 289 -6.28 -28.11 -10.17
CA THR A 289 -7.72 -28.19 -10.46
C THR A 289 -8.58 -27.38 -9.49
N GLN A 290 -7.97 -26.55 -8.65
CA GLN A 290 -8.71 -25.75 -7.67
C GLN A 290 -9.46 -24.61 -8.38
N LEU A 291 -10.77 -24.55 -8.14
CA LEU A 291 -11.62 -23.44 -8.59
C LEU A 291 -11.26 -22.16 -7.84
N THR A 292 -10.90 -21.12 -8.58
CA THR A 292 -10.50 -19.83 -8.05
C THR A 292 -11.25 -18.69 -8.74
N THR A 293 -11.33 -17.53 -8.08
CA THR A 293 -11.81 -16.27 -8.67
C THR A 293 -10.73 -15.22 -8.63
N PHE A 294 -10.62 -14.43 -9.69
CA PHE A 294 -9.74 -13.29 -9.82
C PHE A 294 -10.58 -12.01 -10.01
N HIS A 295 -10.10 -10.89 -9.47
CA HIS A 295 -10.62 -9.54 -9.76
C HIS A 295 -9.44 -8.65 -10.15
N ALA A 296 -9.45 -8.15 -11.39
CA ALA A 296 -8.28 -7.52 -12.00
C ALA A 296 -8.22 -6.01 -11.81
N SER A 297 -9.35 -5.31 -11.93
CA SER A 297 -9.36 -3.85 -11.88
C SER A 297 -10.77 -3.26 -11.82
N ILE A 298 -10.86 -2.04 -11.27
CA ILE A 298 -11.90 -1.07 -11.63
C ILE A 298 -11.32 -0.20 -12.73
N GLU A 299 -11.82 -0.33 -13.95
CA GLU A 299 -11.41 0.53 -15.06
C GLU A 299 -12.53 1.48 -15.47
N GLY A 300 -12.17 2.76 -15.59
CA GLY A 300 -12.98 3.73 -16.30
C GLY A 300 -12.80 3.52 -17.80
N ILE A 301 -13.78 2.89 -18.45
CA ILE A 301 -13.77 2.69 -19.89
C ILE A 301 -14.43 3.90 -20.55
N ILE A 302 -13.66 4.65 -21.33
CA ILE A 302 -14.17 5.74 -22.17
C ILE A 302 -14.72 5.12 -23.45
N LEU A 303 -16.05 5.14 -23.60
CA LEU A 303 -16.76 4.63 -24.77
C LEU A 303 -16.89 5.71 -25.86
N SER A 304 -17.03 6.97 -25.45
CA SER A 304 -17.02 8.15 -26.34
C SER A 304 -16.69 9.43 -25.56
N LYS A 305 -16.55 10.56 -26.27
CA LYS A 305 -16.20 11.88 -25.67
C LYS A 305 -17.08 12.28 -24.48
N ASN A 306 -18.34 11.82 -24.43
CA ASN A 306 -19.31 12.12 -23.37
C ASN A 306 -19.87 10.86 -22.70
N CYS A 307 -19.27 9.69 -22.93
CA CYS A 307 -19.71 8.45 -22.30
C CYS A 307 -18.52 7.68 -21.76
N SER A 308 -18.44 7.61 -20.44
CA SER A 308 -17.53 6.71 -19.73
C SER A 308 -18.33 5.82 -18.79
N VAL A 309 -17.83 4.61 -18.59
CA VAL A 309 -18.39 3.67 -17.61
C VAL A 309 -17.33 3.15 -16.68
N HIS A 310 -17.77 2.83 -15.47
CA HIS A 310 -16.99 2.06 -14.53
C HIS A 310 -17.32 0.59 -14.73
N ALA A 311 -16.34 -0.17 -15.22
CA ALA A 311 -16.41 -1.61 -15.34
C ALA A 311 -15.47 -2.25 -14.32
N GLN A 312 -15.92 -3.35 -13.72
CA GLN A 312 -15.05 -4.24 -12.97
C GLN A 312 -14.86 -5.54 -13.74
N LEU A 313 -13.60 -5.94 -13.90
CA LEU A 313 -13.20 -7.18 -14.54
C LEU A 313 -12.94 -8.26 -13.48
N PHE A 314 -13.58 -9.41 -13.67
CA PHE A 314 -13.39 -10.61 -12.88
C PHE A 314 -12.99 -11.77 -13.79
N ALA A 315 -12.41 -12.83 -13.23
CA ALA A 315 -12.32 -14.13 -13.87
C ALA A 315 -12.69 -15.24 -12.90
N VAL A 316 -13.21 -16.34 -13.42
CA VAL A 316 -13.58 -17.52 -12.63
C VAL A 316 -13.23 -18.78 -13.42
N GLY A 317 -12.62 -19.76 -12.76
CA GLY A 317 -12.20 -21.00 -13.39
C GLY A 317 -11.14 -21.72 -12.58
N GLN A 318 -10.49 -22.70 -13.20
CA GLN A 318 -9.25 -23.26 -12.68
C GLN A 318 -8.10 -22.27 -12.91
N VAL A 319 -7.00 -22.45 -12.19
CA VAL A 319 -5.81 -21.58 -12.33
C VAL A 319 -5.28 -21.61 -13.76
N SER A 320 -5.26 -22.77 -14.41
CA SER A 320 -4.89 -22.91 -15.83
C SER A 320 -5.78 -22.08 -16.76
N ASP A 321 -7.08 -22.01 -16.46
CA ASP A 321 -8.07 -21.33 -17.33
C ASP A 321 -7.84 -19.81 -17.33
N ILE A 322 -7.32 -19.26 -16.23
CA ILE A 322 -7.02 -17.83 -16.11
C ILE A 322 -5.88 -17.42 -17.06
N PHE A 323 -4.89 -18.28 -17.29
CA PHE A 323 -3.76 -17.96 -18.17
C PHE A 323 -4.02 -18.24 -19.65
N ASP A 324 -5.15 -18.86 -19.96
CA ASP A 324 -5.49 -19.23 -21.32
C ASP A 324 -6.38 -18.16 -21.97
N SER A 325 -5.87 -17.59 -23.06
CA SER A 325 -6.54 -16.50 -23.78
C SER A 325 -7.90 -16.90 -24.34
N GLN A 326 -8.20 -18.20 -24.49
CA GLN A 326 -9.52 -18.64 -24.94
C GLN A 326 -10.64 -18.32 -23.93
N PHE A 327 -10.30 -18.16 -22.65
CA PHE A 327 -11.23 -17.83 -21.57
C PHE A 327 -11.20 -16.34 -21.21
N GLN A 328 -10.43 -15.54 -21.95
CA GLN A 328 -10.34 -14.11 -21.78
C GLN A 328 -11.00 -13.41 -22.97
N PHE A 329 -11.75 -12.34 -22.69
CA PHE A 329 -12.16 -11.43 -23.74
C PHE A 329 -12.01 -9.97 -23.33
N ASP A 330 -11.61 -9.14 -24.28
CA ASP A 330 -11.60 -7.69 -24.10
C ASP A 330 -13.04 -7.19 -24.25
N LEU A 331 -13.54 -6.49 -23.22
CA LEU A 331 -14.85 -5.87 -23.27
C LEU A 331 -14.96 -4.93 -24.49
N LYS A 332 -13.87 -4.29 -24.92
CA LYS A 332 -13.86 -3.40 -26.08
C LYS A 332 -14.25 -4.09 -27.37
N GLU A 333 -13.90 -5.35 -27.54
CA GLU A 333 -14.27 -6.16 -28.70
C GLU A 333 -15.75 -6.56 -28.69
N HIS A 334 -16.40 -6.43 -27.54
CA HIS A 334 -17.79 -6.81 -27.29
C HIS A 334 -18.74 -5.59 -27.16
N ILE A 335 -18.22 -4.37 -27.34
CA ILE A 335 -19.03 -3.15 -27.41
C ILE A 335 -19.67 -3.08 -28.79
N ASP A 336 -20.98 -3.31 -28.85
CA ASP A 336 -21.79 -3.08 -30.04
C ASP A 336 -22.71 -1.85 -29.89
N THR A 337 -23.47 -1.54 -30.95
CA THR A 337 -24.43 -0.43 -30.94
C THR A 337 -25.47 -0.57 -29.83
N SER A 338 -25.94 -1.80 -29.54
CA SER A 338 -26.94 -2.08 -28.50
C SER A 338 -26.38 -1.83 -27.10
N PHE A 339 -25.13 -2.23 -26.85
CA PHE A 339 -24.39 -1.92 -25.63
C PHE A 339 -24.26 -0.41 -25.45
N TYR A 340 -23.79 0.29 -26.49
CA TYR A 340 -23.65 1.74 -26.45
C TYR A 340 -24.99 2.44 -26.18
N GLU A 341 -26.07 2.03 -26.83
CA GLU A 341 -27.41 2.59 -26.60
C GLU A 341 -27.93 2.35 -25.17
N LYS A 342 -27.64 1.19 -24.59
CA LYS A 342 -28.05 0.91 -23.20
C LYS A 342 -27.26 1.73 -22.19
N VAL A 343 -25.97 1.90 -22.45
CA VAL A 343 -25.03 2.49 -21.52
C VAL A 343 -24.97 4.02 -21.63
N CYS A 344 -25.00 4.53 -22.86
CA CYS A 344 -24.70 5.93 -23.16
C CYS A 344 -25.91 6.76 -23.60
N ALA A 345 -27.08 6.18 -23.92
CA ALA A 345 -28.17 6.92 -24.59
C ALA A 345 -28.97 7.89 -23.68
N ASN A 346 -28.37 8.41 -22.62
CA ASN A 346 -28.87 9.54 -21.84
C ASN A 346 -27.87 10.73 -21.81
N HIS A 347 -26.85 10.73 -22.68
CA HIS A 347 -25.89 11.83 -22.86
C HIS A 347 -25.96 12.47 -24.25
#